data_AF-A0A0U5FN28-F1
#
_entry.id   AF-A0A0U5FN28-F1
#
_cell.length_a   1.000
_cell.length_b   1.000
_cell.length_c   1.000
_cell.angle_alpha   90.00
_cell.angle_beta   90.00
_cell.angle_gamma   90.00
#
_symmetry.space_group_name_H-M   'P 1'
#
loop_
_entity.id
_entity.type
_entity.pdbx_description
1 polymer ?
#
loop_
_entity_poly.entity_id
_entity_poly.type
_entity_poly.pdbx_seq_one_letter_code
_entity_poly.pdbx_strand_id
1 'polypeptide(L)'
;MKELHNALVIAVTDIVERWWTDKEAQFPQRMRLEAEEEELLRWMDAQGVDVVPPFKRRLGSWRPDFLIEEDCFGEENFRITEINARFSFNGFMHAAYAQQALIDIGVCSELNGLVPVKDFQSVRGLQ
;
A
#
# COMPACT_ATOMS: atom_id res chain seq x y z
N MET A 1 -10.11 -6.50 -3.14
CA MET A 1 -8.67 -6.37 -2.79
C MET A 1 -7.73 -6.43 -3.98
N LYS A 2 -7.74 -7.47 -4.84
CA LYS A 2 -6.85 -7.54 -6.02
C LYS A 2 -7.04 -6.36 -7.00
N GLU A 3 -8.29 -5.97 -7.25
CA GLU A 3 -8.62 -4.84 -8.12
C GLU A 3 -8.14 -3.51 -7.55
N LEU A 4 -8.37 -3.26 -6.25
CA LEU A 4 -7.85 -2.10 -5.55
C LEU A 4 -6.31 -2.03 -5.63
N HIS A 5 -5.63 -3.15 -5.40
CA HIS A 5 -4.18 -3.23 -5.54
C HIS A 5 -3.73 -2.89 -6.97
N ASN A 6 -4.37 -3.44 -8.00
CA ASN A 6 -4.05 -3.13 -9.39
C ASN A 6 -4.27 -1.65 -9.71
N ALA A 7 -5.38 -1.06 -9.24
CA ALA A 7 -5.67 0.35 -9.43
C ALA A 7 -4.60 1.23 -8.76
N LEU A 8 -4.16 0.87 -7.55
CA LEU A 8 -3.08 1.54 -6.84
C LEU A 8 -1.74 1.42 -7.57
N VAL A 9 -1.39 0.24 -8.09
CA VAL A 9 -0.19 0.05 -8.92
C VAL A 9 -0.20 1.00 -10.12
N ILE A 10 -1.32 1.06 -10.84
CA ILE A 10 -1.49 1.91 -12.03
C ILE A 10 -1.34 3.38 -11.63
N ALA A 11 -2.07 3.82 -10.60
CA ALA A 11 -2.07 5.22 -10.17
C ALA A 11 -0.69 5.68 -9.69
N VAL A 12 -0.02 4.90 -8.83
CA VAL A 12 1.32 5.27 -8.32
C VAL A 12 2.35 5.26 -9.43
N THR A 13 2.32 4.27 -10.32
CA THR A 13 3.23 4.22 -11.47
C THR A 13 3.06 5.44 -12.37
N ASP A 14 1.81 5.77 -12.70
CA ASP A 14 1.48 6.90 -13.56
C ASP A 14 1.91 8.24 -12.94
N ILE A 15 1.69 8.44 -11.63
CA ILE A 15 2.15 9.64 -10.93
C ILE A 15 3.68 9.76 -10.98
N VAL A 16 4.42 8.68 -10.69
CA VAL A 16 5.89 8.72 -10.67
C VAL A 16 6.46 8.95 -12.07
N GLU A 17 5.95 8.25 -13.09
CA GLU A 17 6.42 8.42 -14.48
C GLU A 17 6.14 9.83 -15.05
N ARG A 18 5.14 10.53 -14.51
CA ARG A 18 4.77 11.89 -14.94
C ARG A 18 5.25 13.00 -14.01
N TRP A 19 5.97 12.65 -12.94
CA TRP A 19 6.30 13.56 -11.84
C TRP A 19 6.94 14.87 -12.31
N TRP A 20 7.90 14.82 -13.24
CA TRP A 20 8.60 16.01 -13.73
C TRP A 20 7.99 16.64 -14.98
N THR A 21 7.22 15.86 -15.75
CA THR A 21 6.77 16.20 -17.10
C THR A 21 5.37 16.80 -17.11
N ASP A 22 4.49 16.37 -16.21
CA ASP A 22 3.12 16.90 -16.13
C ASP A 22 3.10 18.29 -15.48
N LYS A 23 2.95 19.31 -16.33
CA LYS A 23 2.88 20.72 -15.92
C LYS A 23 1.49 21.12 -15.41
N GLU A 24 0.45 20.35 -15.68
CA GLU A 24 -0.91 20.63 -15.19
C GLU A 24 -1.08 20.09 -13.77
N ALA A 25 -0.62 18.85 -13.51
CA ALA A 25 -0.72 18.27 -12.16
C ALA A 25 0.24 18.92 -11.15
N GLN A 26 1.37 19.47 -11.62
CA GLN A 26 2.35 20.21 -10.81
C GLN A 26 2.80 19.43 -9.56
N PHE A 27 3.10 18.14 -9.73
CA PHE A 27 3.41 17.24 -8.61
C PHE A 27 4.53 17.74 -7.67
N PRO A 28 5.68 18.24 -8.17
CA PRO A 28 6.77 18.71 -7.30
C PRO A 28 6.36 19.92 -6.44
N GLN A 29 5.43 20.76 -6.94
CA GLN A 29 4.95 21.93 -6.19
C GLN A 29 3.94 21.53 -5.10
N ARG A 30 3.16 20.47 -5.35
CA ARG A 30 2.16 19.93 -4.41
C ARG A 30 2.78 19.09 -3.31
N MET A 31 3.91 18.46 -3.61
CA MET A 31 4.70 17.67 -2.67
C MET A 31 6.16 18.10 -2.78
N ARG A 32 6.47 19.16 -2.04
CA ARG A 32 7.81 19.76 -2.04
C ARG A 32 8.78 18.80 -1.36
N LEU A 33 9.86 18.49 -2.07
CA LEU A 33 10.99 17.74 -1.57
C LEU A 33 12.06 18.71 -1.05
N GLU A 34 12.96 18.22 -0.21
CA GLU A 34 14.16 18.99 0.13
C GLU A 34 15.05 19.13 -1.10
N ALA A 35 15.89 20.17 -1.13
CA ALA A 35 16.67 20.52 -2.32
C ALA A 35 17.60 19.36 -2.74
N GLU A 36 18.23 18.70 -1.77
CA GLU A 36 19.13 17.57 -1.98
C GLU A 36 18.38 16.33 -2.48
N GLU A 37 17.14 16.11 -2.02
CA GLU A 37 16.29 15.01 -2.47
C GLU A 37 15.83 15.23 -3.92
N GLU A 38 15.40 16.44 -4.26
CA GLU A 38 15.01 16.80 -5.63
C GLU A 38 16.21 16.70 -6.58
N GLU A 39 17.38 17.19 -6.19
CA GLU A 39 18.61 17.09 -6.99
C GLU A 39 18.94 15.62 -7.31
N LEU A 40 18.92 14.75 -6.29
CA LEU A 40 19.18 13.32 -6.47
C LEU A 40 18.15 12.68 -7.43
N LEU A 41 16.85 12.94 -7.22
CA LEU A 41 15.81 12.34 -8.07
C LEU A 41 15.86 12.84 -9.51
N ARG A 42 16.20 14.11 -9.73
CA ARG A 42 16.43 14.65 -11.09
C ARG A 42 17.66 14.04 -11.73
N TRP A 43 18.74 13.85 -10.97
CA TRP A 43 19.92 13.15 -11.46
C TRP A 43 19.56 11.71 -11.87
N MET A 44 18.77 10.99 -11.07
CA MET A 44 18.30 9.63 -11.39
C MET A 44 17.43 9.60 -12.66
N ASP A 45 16.50 10.54 -12.81
CA ASP A 45 15.61 10.66 -13.99
C ASP A 45 16.38 10.95 -15.28
N ALA A 46 17.49 11.69 -15.19
CA ALA A 46 18.38 11.97 -16.32
C ALA A 46 19.26 10.77 -16.74
N GLN A 47 19.30 9.70 -15.96
CA GLN A 47 20.08 8.51 -16.31
C GLN A 47 19.39 7.68 -17.41
N GLY A 48 20.18 6.96 -18.20
CA GLY A 48 19.64 6.00 -19.17
C GLY A 48 18.94 4.82 -18.48
N VAL A 49 17.99 4.18 -19.20
CA VAL A 49 17.20 3.03 -18.71
C VAL A 49 18.02 1.83 -18.26
N ASP A 50 19.27 1.73 -18.71
CA ASP A 50 20.21 0.67 -18.32
C ASP A 50 20.85 0.92 -16.95
N VAL A 51 20.92 2.20 -16.52
CA VAL A 51 21.47 2.60 -15.23
C VAL A 51 20.35 2.67 -14.19
N VAL A 52 19.26 3.37 -14.51
CA VAL A 52 18.07 3.48 -13.67
C VAL A 52 16.88 2.95 -14.47
N PRO A 53 16.44 1.69 -14.22
CA PRO A 53 15.28 1.14 -14.89
C PRO A 53 14.00 1.95 -14.59
N PRO A 54 13.03 2.00 -15.52
CA PRO A 54 11.75 2.66 -15.28
C PRO A 54 11.08 2.15 -13.99
N PHE A 55 10.48 3.08 -13.24
CA PHE A 55 9.86 2.79 -11.94
C PHE A 55 8.89 1.61 -11.98
N LYS A 56 8.07 1.48 -13.04
CA LYS A 56 7.14 0.36 -13.23
C LYS A 56 7.78 -1.03 -13.23
N ARG A 57 9.08 -1.13 -13.50
CA ARG A 57 9.84 -2.39 -13.46
C ARG A 57 10.45 -2.67 -12.09
N ARG A 58 10.43 -1.69 -11.18
CA ARG A 58 11.08 -1.70 -9.86
C ARG A 58 10.14 -1.14 -8.79
N LEU A 59 8.88 -1.58 -8.82
CA LEU A 59 7.87 -1.25 -7.81
C LEU A 59 8.30 -1.91 -6.49
N GLY A 60 8.91 -1.14 -5.59
CA GLY A 60 9.33 -1.61 -4.28
C GLY A 60 8.16 -2.12 -3.43
N SER A 61 8.40 -2.34 -2.14
CA SER A 61 7.32 -2.65 -1.22
C SER A 61 6.63 -1.37 -0.77
N TRP A 62 5.29 -1.36 -0.79
CA TRP A 62 4.48 -0.25 -0.31
C TRP A 62 3.24 -0.77 0.42
N ARG A 63 2.76 0.00 1.40
CA ARG A 63 1.61 -0.32 2.23
C ARG A 63 0.56 0.79 2.12
N PRO A 64 -0.58 0.54 1.47
CA PRO A 64 -1.69 1.48 1.54
C PRO A 64 -2.39 1.33 2.89
N ASP A 65 -2.59 2.45 3.56
CA ASP A 65 -3.39 2.53 4.78
C ASP A 65 -4.79 3.03 4.40
N PHE A 66 -5.82 2.36 4.94
CA PHE A 66 -7.21 2.64 4.62
C PHE A 66 -8.05 2.78 5.89
N LEU A 67 -9.06 3.64 5.78
CA LEU A 67 -10.16 3.77 6.72
C LEU A 67 -11.37 3.03 6.17
N ILE A 68 -12.02 2.22 7.00
CA ILE A 68 -13.34 1.66 6.72
C ILE A 68 -14.34 2.50 7.51
N GLU A 69 -15.27 3.13 6.81
CA GLU A 69 -16.37 3.90 7.38
C GLU A 69 -17.70 3.35 6.87
N GLU A 70 -18.80 3.59 7.59
CA GLU A 70 -20.14 3.31 7.07
C GLU A 70 -20.64 4.53 6.28
N ASP A 71 -21.19 4.31 5.10
CA ASP A 71 -21.84 5.36 4.33
C ASP A 71 -23.25 5.69 4.86
N CYS A 72 -23.95 6.61 4.21
CA CYS A 72 -25.30 7.00 4.62
C CYS A 72 -26.36 5.89 4.44
N PHE A 73 -26.02 4.78 3.79
CA PHE A 73 -26.85 3.60 3.60
C PHE A 73 -26.43 2.44 4.53
N GLY A 74 -25.38 2.61 5.34
CA GLY A 74 -24.83 1.58 6.23
C GLY A 74 -23.92 0.59 5.51
N GLU A 75 -23.46 0.90 4.30
CA GLU A 75 -22.54 0.06 3.54
C GLU A 75 -21.08 0.40 3.88
N GLU A 76 -20.19 -0.61 3.85
CA GLU A 76 -18.75 -0.40 4.08
C GLU A 76 -18.13 0.45 2.96
N ASN A 77 -17.65 1.64 3.30
CA ASN A 77 -16.90 2.52 2.43
C ASN A 77 -15.41 2.52 2.77
N PHE A 78 -14.57 2.23 1.78
CA PHE A 78 -13.12 2.15 1.94
C PHE A 78 -12.46 3.44 1.43
N ARG A 79 -11.70 4.11 2.29
CA ARG A 79 -10.96 5.33 1.95
C ARG A 79 -9.47 5.17 2.17
N ILE A 80 -8.69 5.35 1.11
CA ILE A 80 -7.23 5.40 1.21
C ILE A 80 -6.85 6.71 1.91
N THR A 81 -6.06 6.60 2.99
CA THR A 81 -5.59 7.75 3.76
C THR A 81 -4.13 8.06 3.47
N GLU A 82 -3.31 7.04 3.27
CA GLU A 82 -1.88 7.16 2.98
C GLU A 82 -1.38 5.99 2.13
N ILE A 83 -0.32 6.21 1.34
CA ILE A 83 0.46 5.15 0.69
C ILE A 83 1.90 5.23 1.20
N ASN A 84 2.26 4.32 2.09
CA ASN A 84 3.59 4.22 2.67
C ASN A 84 4.54 3.47 1.74
N ALA A 85 5.38 4.20 0.99
CA ALA A 85 6.34 3.62 0.03
C ALA A 85 7.82 3.69 0.45
N ARG A 86 8.10 4.20 1.67
CA ARG A 86 9.48 4.44 2.18
C ARG A 86 10.03 3.32 3.08
N PHE A 87 9.31 2.21 3.24
CA PHE A 87 9.65 1.18 4.23
C PHE A 87 10.10 -0.13 3.58
N SER A 88 11.34 -0.55 3.85
CA SER A 88 11.90 -1.85 3.43
C SER A 88 11.49 -3.00 4.35
N PHE A 89 10.99 -2.72 5.55
CA PHE A 89 10.52 -3.71 6.51
C PHE A 89 9.00 -3.67 6.62
N ASN A 90 8.34 -4.61 5.95
CA ASN A 90 6.90 -4.75 6.06
C ASN A 90 6.57 -5.57 7.33
N GLY A 91 6.10 -4.89 8.38
CA GLY A 91 5.56 -5.54 9.58
C GLY A 91 4.43 -6.56 9.30
N PHE A 92 3.91 -6.57 8.06
CA PHE A 92 3.03 -7.59 7.52
C PHE A 92 3.59 -9.02 7.67
N MET A 93 4.90 -9.21 7.47
CA MET A 93 5.55 -10.50 7.69
C MET A 93 5.41 -10.94 9.15
N HIS A 94 5.65 -10.03 10.10
CA HIS A 94 5.48 -10.31 11.52
C HIS A 94 4.02 -10.58 11.88
N ALA A 95 3.07 -9.87 11.26
CA ALA A 95 1.64 -10.13 11.47
C ALA A 95 1.26 -11.55 11.01
N ALA A 96 1.70 -11.97 9.82
CA ALA A 96 1.42 -13.31 9.30
C ALA A 96 2.03 -14.42 10.17
N TYR A 97 3.31 -14.28 10.56
CA TYR A 97 3.96 -15.27 11.43
C TYR A 97 3.37 -15.28 12.84
N ALA A 98 3.08 -14.11 13.42
CA ALA A 98 2.46 -14.01 14.74
C ALA A 98 1.07 -14.65 14.72
N GLN A 99 0.27 -14.40 13.67
CA GLN A 99 -1.04 -15.02 13.52
C GLN A 99 -0.94 -16.54 13.39
N GLN A 100 -0.01 -17.05 12.59
CA GLN A 100 0.18 -18.50 12.47
C GLN A 100 0.63 -19.11 13.81
N ALA A 101 1.53 -18.44 14.54
CA ALA A 101 1.94 -18.88 15.87
C ALA A 101 0.76 -18.90 16.86
N LEU A 102 -0.12 -17.89 16.84
CA LEU A 102 -1.33 -17.85 17.67
C LEU A 102 -2.29 -19.03 17.39
N ILE A 103 -2.38 -19.44 16.12
CA ILE A 103 -3.14 -20.64 15.74
C ILE A 103 -2.46 -21.89 16.28
N ASP A 104 -1.15 -22.02 16.07
CA ASP A 104 -0.40 -23.22 16.44
C ASP A 104 -0.38 -23.46 17.96
N ILE A 105 -0.41 -22.40 18.77
CA ILE A 105 -0.50 -22.49 20.25
C ILE A 105 -1.94 -22.60 20.77
N GLY A 106 -2.94 -22.70 19.89
CA GLY A 106 -4.34 -22.93 20.26
C GLY A 106 -5.11 -21.70 20.77
N VAL A 107 -4.55 -20.49 20.60
CA VAL A 107 -5.23 -19.24 20.98
C VAL A 107 -6.40 -18.93 20.05
N CYS A 108 -6.42 -19.40 18.81
CA CYS A 108 -7.58 -19.29 17.93
C CYS A 108 -8.33 -20.63 17.82
N SER A 109 -8.77 -21.17 18.97
CA SER A 109 -9.58 -22.40 19.01
C SER A 109 -11.06 -22.07 19.18
N GLU A 110 -11.95 -22.98 18.76
CA GLU A 110 -13.41 -22.79 18.87
C GLU A 110 -13.89 -22.47 20.30
N LEU A 111 -13.08 -22.76 21.31
CA LEU A 111 -13.39 -22.58 22.73
C LEU A 111 -13.36 -21.13 23.22
N ASN A 112 -12.70 -20.20 22.51
CA ASN A 112 -12.58 -18.81 22.95
C ASN A 112 -13.16 -17.80 21.96
N GLY A 113 -13.81 -18.26 20.90
CA GLY A 113 -14.52 -17.42 19.93
C GLY A 113 -13.61 -16.52 19.08
N LEU A 114 -12.28 -16.69 19.14
CA LEU A 114 -11.33 -15.92 18.35
C LEU A 114 -11.13 -16.55 16.98
N VAL A 115 -11.46 -15.81 15.92
CA VAL A 115 -11.27 -16.25 14.53
C VAL A 115 -9.97 -15.67 13.97
N PRO A 116 -9.10 -16.48 13.36
CA PRO A 116 -7.94 -15.96 12.66
C PRO A 116 -8.33 -14.97 11.56
N VAL A 117 -7.60 -13.86 11.43
CA VAL A 117 -7.83 -12.83 10.40
C VAL A 117 -7.79 -13.39 8.95
N LYS A 118 -7.12 -14.53 8.75
CA LYS A 118 -7.04 -15.21 7.45
C LYS A 118 -8.37 -15.85 7.01
N ASP A 119 -9.27 -16.07 7.96
CA ASP A 119 -10.56 -16.74 7.75
C ASP A 119 -11.74 -15.74 7.79
N PHE A 120 -11.50 -14.43 7.64
CA PHE A 120 -12.54 -13.38 7.76
C PHE A 120 -13.78 -13.58 6.87
N GLN A 121 -13.72 -14.45 5.86
CA GLN A 121 -14.87 -14.82 5.05
C GLN A 121 -15.89 -15.74 5.75
N SER A 122 -15.53 -16.41 6.86
CA SER A 122 -16.43 -17.32 7.59
C SER A 122 -17.34 -16.62 8.61
N VAL A 123 -17.11 -15.33 8.91
CA VAL A 123 -17.85 -14.58 9.94
C VAL A 123 -19.18 -14.01 9.41
N ARG A 124 -19.43 -14.04 8.09
CA ARG A 124 -20.70 -13.55 7.49
C ARG A 124 -21.88 -14.52 7.61
N GLY A 125 -21.77 -15.58 8.43
CA GLY A 125 -22.80 -16.61 8.60
C GLY A 125 -23.59 -16.55 9.92
N LEU A 126 -23.41 -15.51 10.73
CA LEU A 126 -24.12 -15.34 12.02
C LEU A 126 -24.86 -13.99 12.04
N GLN A 127 -25.96 -13.92 11.30
CA GLN A 127 -27.09 -13.04 11.58
C GLN A 127 -28.38 -13.86 11.52
#